data_AF-A0A959RVP9-F1
#
_entry.id   AF-A0A959RVP9-F1
#
_cell.length_a   1.000
_cell.length_b   1.000
_cell.length_c   1.000
_cell.angle_alpha   90.00
_cell.angle_beta   90.00
_cell.angle_gamma   90.00
#
_symmetry.space_group_name_H-M   'P 1'
#
loop_
_entity.id
_entity.type
_entity.pdbx_description
1 polymer ?
#
loop_
_entity_poly.entity_id
_entity_poly.type
_entity_poly.pdbx_seq_one_letter_code
_entity_poly.pdbx_strand_id
1 'polypeptide(L)'
;SKNIYNDIKELTVQPVIYIPHVVNFKYFNDALGDKYIPKDIIDISKPIVGYYGTLTKSTDWEIIEYCVKERPNYNYVLIGRDEVNYEGLKNLKNIIFLGKKDFKEIPHYGKMFDVCISPFIQEEWIQNSSPLKIKEYLSLEKPVVSTYIEEVQKLYSQIVYIAKDKFEFLNYIDLNIKKPNKEKIELGKELVKLESWDNVVRELNATLKN
;
A
#
# COMPACT_ATOMS: atom_id res chain seq x y z
N SER A 1 -7.63 13.55 -6.48
CA SER A 1 -7.15 12.94 -7.73
C SER A 1 -6.62 14.03 -8.64
N LYS A 2 -5.51 13.78 -9.34
CA LYS A 2 -4.97 14.71 -10.35
C LYS A 2 -5.89 14.82 -11.59
N ASN A 3 -6.66 13.77 -11.89
CA ASN A 3 -7.65 13.79 -12.96
C ASN A 3 -8.77 14.79 -12.64
N ILE A 4 -9.37 14.71 -11.45
CA ILE A 4 -10.38 15.68 -10.97
C ILE A 4 -9.83 17.12 -10.99
N TYR A 5 -8.57 17.32 -10.62
CA TYR A 5 -7.94 18.63 -10.69
C TYR A 5 -7.88 19.16 -12.13
N ASN A 6 -7.46 18.33 -13.09
CA ASN A 6 -7.40 18.73 -14.49
C ASN A 6 -8.80 19.05 -15.04
N ASP A 7 -9.81 18.22 -14.72
CA ASP A 7 -11.20 18.43 -15.12
C ASP A 7 -11.72 19.78 -14.60
N ILE A 8 -11.52 20.08 -13.31
CA ILE A 8 -11.98 21.33 -12.70
C ILE A 8 -11.24 22.53 -13.31
N LYS A 9 -9.93 22.40 -13.58
CA LYS A 9 -9.12 23.48 -14.17
C LYS A 9 -9.61 23.88 -15.56
N GLU A 10 -10.14 22.94 -16.33
CA GLU A 10 -10.73 23.23 -17.65
C GLU A 10 -12.11 23.91 -17.55
N LEU A 11 -12.79 23.78 -16.40
CA LEU A 11 -14.14 24.30 -16.17
C LEU A 11 -14.18 25.66 -15.48
N THR A 12 -13.04 26.24 -15.07
CA THR A 12 -13.01 27.50 -14.32
C THR A 12 -11.82 28.39 -14.68
N VAL A 13 -12.03 29.71 -14.60
CA VAL A 13 -10.97 30.73 -14.70
C VAL A 13 -10.37 31.09 -13.34
N GLN A 14 -10.96 30.59 -12.25
CA GLN A 14 -10.45 30.81 -10.89
C GLN A 14 -9.19 29.96 -10.65
N PRO A 15 -8.23 30.43 -9.83
CA PRO A 15 -7.08 29.63 -9.45
C PRO A 15 -7.51 28.34 -8.74
N VAL A 16 -7.13 27.19 -9.31
CA VAL A 16 -7.33 25.87 -8.70
C VAL A 16 -5.98 25.38 -8.18
N ILE A 17 -5.93 25.03 -6.90
CA ILE A 17 -4.74 24.46 -6.25
C ILE A 17 -4.98 22.96 -6.03
N TYR A 18 -4.07 22.13 -6.54
CA TYR A 18 -4.08 20.69 -6.27
C TYR A 18 -3.28 20.41 -4.99
N ILE A 19 -3.93 19.79 -4.02
CA ILE A 19 -3.27 19.28 -2.81
C ILE A 19 -3.33 17.76 -2.87
N PRO A 20 -2.20 17.06 -3.08
CA PRO A 20 -2.21 15.60 -3.12
C PRO A 20 -2.53 15.03 -1.73
N HIS A 21 -3.06 13.81 -1.69
CA HIS A 21 -3.05 13.06 -0.43
C HIS A 21 -1.61 12.74 -0.06
N VAL A 22 -1.26 13.06 1.17
CA VAL A 22 0.07 12.89 1.71
C VAL A 22 0.04 11.95 2.91
N VAL A 23 1.15 11.24 3.09
CA VAL A 23 1.34 10.32 4.21
C VAL A 23 1.93 11.07 5.39
N ASN A 24 1.57 10.68 6.60
CA ASN A 24 2.34 11.05 7.78
C ASN A 24 3.61 10.18 7.82
N PHE A 25 4.60 10.54 7.02
CA PHE A 25 5.85 9.78 6.85
C PHE A 25 6.49 9.48 8.20
N LYS A 26 6.66 10.50 9.05
CA LYS A 26 7.27 10.36 10.37
C LYS A 26 6.53 9.33 11.23
N TYR A 27 5.20 9.38 11.24
CA TYR A 27 4.38 8.43 12.01
C TYR A 27 4.62 6.97 11.63
N PHE A 28 4.71 6.69 10.33
CA PHE A 28 4.98 5.33 9.84
C PHE A 28 6.44 4.94 10.04
N ASN A 29 7.38 5.84 9.74
CA ASN A 29 8.81 5.54 9.80
C ASN A 29 9.32 5.37 11.24
N ASP A 30 8.83 6.16 12.20
CA ASP A 30 9.19 6.04 13.62
C ASP A 30 8.88 4.64 14.19
N ALA A 31 7.85 3.97 13.67
CA ALA A 31 7.47 2.62 14.11
C ALA A 31 8.54 1.56 13.82
N LEU A 32 9.44 1.79 12.84
CA LEU A 32 10.57 0.92 12.53
C LEU A 32 11.59 0.87 13.67
N GLY A 33 11.74 1.96 14.43
CA GLY A 33 12.61 2.03 15.61
C GLY A 33 11.96 1.57 16.91
N ASP A 34 10.63 1.47 16.94
CA ASP A 34 9.88 1.01 18.11
C ASP A 34 10.01 -0.52 18.30
N LYS A 35 10.14 -0.98 19.54
CA LYS A 35 10.17 -2.40 19.90
C LYS A 35 8.77 -3.00 20.07
N TYR A 36 7.72 -2.20 20.15
CA TYR A 36 6.35 -2.68 20.25
C TYR A 36 5.95 -3.47 19.00
N ILE A 37 5.40 -4.67 19.21
CA ILE A 37 4.82 -5.54 18.20
C ILE A 37 3.45 -5.99 18.72
N PRO A 38 2.37 -5.88 17.94
CA PRO A 38 1.05 -6.34 18.35
C PRO A 38 1.01 -7.85 18.60
N LYS A 39 0.28 -8.27 19.62
CA LYS A 39 0.27 -9.67 20.11
C LYS A 39 -0.28 -10.68 19.11
N ASP A 40 -1.16 -10.26 18.21
CA ASP A 40 -1.83 -11.13 17.25
C ASP A 40 -1.09 -11.27 15.91
N ILE A 41 0.05 -10.60 15.75
CA ILE A 41 0.97 -10.80 14.61
C ILE A 41 2.34 -11.35 15.04
N ILE A 42 2.72 -11.22 16.32
CA ILE A 42 4.08 -11.53 16.79
C ILE A 42 4.51 -12.99 16.56
N ASP A 43 3.57 -13.93 16.67
CA ASP A 43 3.84 -15.37 16.53
C ASP A 43 3.66 -15.88 15.09
N ILE A 44 3.29 -15.00 14.14
CA ILE A 44 3.14 -15.40 12.74
C ILE A 44 4.54 -15.58 12.13
N SER A 45 4.81 -16.79 11.64
CA SER A 45 6.10 -17.11 11.03
C SER A 45 6.32 -16.32 9.74
N LYS A 46 7.58 -16.01 9.47
CA LYS A 46 7.98 -15.40 8.20
C LYS A 46 8.06 -16.45 7.07
N PRO A 47 7.87 -16.03 5.80
CA PRO A 47 7.62 -14.65 5.37
C PRO A 47 6.15 -14.22 5.50
N ILE A 48 5.94 -12.92 5.75
CA ILE A 48 4.62 -12.30 5.84
C ILE A 48 4.38 -11.41 4.61
N VAL A 49 3.37 -11.77 3.82
CA VAL A 49 2.81 -10.93 2.75
C VAL A 49 1.60 -10.20 3.32
N GLY A 50 1.65 -8.87 3.37
CA GLY A 50 0.70 -8.09 4.15
C GLY A 50 -0.10 -7.08 3.34
N TYR A 51 -1.36 -6.90 3.74
CA TYR A 51 -2.21 -5.81 3.29
C TYR A 51 -2.96 -5.22 4.49
N TYR A 52 -3.05 -3.89 4.53
CA TYR A 52 -4.01 -3.23 5.40
C TYR A 52 -4.89 -2.25 4.62
N GLY A 53 -6.16 -2.18 5.02
CA GLY A 53 -7.18 -1.39 4.35
C GLY A 53 -8.53 -2.08 4.42
N THR A 54 -9.60 -1.37 4.05
CA THR A 54 -10.91 -2.01 3.93
C THR A 54 -10.84 -3.11 2.87
N LEU A 55 -11.33 -4.29 3.21
CA LEU A 55 -11.39 -5.45 2.33
C LEU A 55 -12.77 -5.45 1.66
N THR A 56 -12.80 -5.07 0.39
CA THR A 56 -14.04 -4.78 -0.34
C THR A 56 -14.16 -5.67 -1.56
N LYS A 57 -15.27 -5.54 -2.31
CA LYS A 57 -15.45 -6.22 -3.60
C LYS A 57 -14.40 -5.86 -4.64
N SER A 58 -13.75 -4.71 -4.50
CA SER A 58 -12.73 -4.23 -5.42
C SER A 58 -11.32 -4.74 -5.06
N THR A 59 -11.17 -5.40 -3.90
CA THR A 59 -9.99 -6.23 -3.64
C THR A 59 -10.03 -7.42 -4.59
N ASP A 60 -8.93 -7.66 -5.29
CA ASP A 60 -8.78 -8.81 -6.17
C ASP A 60 -8.57 -10.05 -5.29
N TRP A 61 -9.66 -10.78 -5.05
CA TRP A 61 -9.63 -11.97 -4.22
C TRP A 61 -9.07 -13.19 -4.94
N GLU A 62 -9.21 -13.25 -6.26
CA GLU A 62 -8.71 -14.35 -7.08
C GLU A 62 -7.18 -14.36 -7.12
N ILE A 63 -6.54 -13.19 -7.23
CA ILE A 63 -5.08 -13.08 -7.19
C ILE A 63 -4.54 -13.46 -5.80
N ILE A 64 -5.22 -13.07 -4.73
CA ILE A 64 -4.85 -13.44 -3.36
C ILE A 64 -4.98 -14.96 -3.19
N GLU A 65 -6.13 -15.53 -3.55
CA GLU A 65 -6.38 -16.97 -3.46
C GLU A 65 -5.33 -17.78 -4.22
N TYR A 66 -5.00 -17.35 -5.44
CA TYR A 66 -3.93 -17.95 -6.24
C TYR A 66 -2.59 -17.93 -5.50
N CYS A 67 -2.16 -16.78 -5.00
CA CYS A 67 -0.88 -16.65 -4.29
C CYS A 67 -0.83 -17.50 -3.02
N VAL A 68 -1.92 -17.52 -2.24
CA VAL A 68 -2.04 -18.30 -1.00
C VAL A 68 -1.89 -19.79 -1.28
N LYS A 69 -2.55 -20.30 -2.33
CA LYS A 69 -2.48 -21.71 -2.74
C LYS A 69 -1.11 -22.13 -3.26
N GLU A 70 -0.47 -21.27 -4.05
CA GLU A 70 0.83 -21.57 -4.68
C GLU A 70 2.01 -21.43 -3.72
N ARG A 71 1.87 -20.68 -2.63
CA ARG A 71 2.90 -20.51 -1.59
C ARG A 71 2.36 -20.85 -0.20
N PRO A 72 2.09 -22.14 0.08
CA PRO A 72 1.59 -22.58 1.38
C PRO A 72 2.57 -22.34 2.54
N ASN A 73 3.84 -22.05 2.22
CA ASN A 73 4.89 -21.72 3.17
C ASN A 73 4.99 -20.21 3.49
N TYR A 74 4.16 -19.36 2.89
CA TYR A 74 4.08 -17.93 3.20
C TYR A 74 2.81 -17.65 3.98
N ASN A 75 2.86 -16.70 4.92
CA ASN A 75 1.67 -16.23 5.62
C ASN A 75 1.15 -14.94 4.97
N TYR A 76 -0.14 -14.92 4.64
CA TYR A 76 -0.83 -13.77 4.09
C TYR A 76 -1.64 -13.11 5.20
N VAL A 77 -1.28 -11.90 5.59
CA VAL A 77 -1.94 -11.20 6.71
C VAL A 77 -2.76 -10.03 6.16
N LEU A 78 -4.08 -10.12 6.31
CA LEU A 78 -5.03 -9.11 5.88
C LEU A 78 -5.63 -8.39 7.09
N ILE A 79 -5.49 -7.05 7.12
CA ILE A 79 -5.89 -6.22 8.25
C ILE A 79 -6.89 -5.17 7.78
N GLY A 80 -8.10 -5.24 8.31
CA GLY A 80 -9.18 -4.33 7.95
C GLY A 80 -10.55 -4.88 8.24
N ARG A 81 -11.57 -4.06 8.00
CA ARG A 81 -12.95 -4.53 7.99
C ARG A 81 -13.15 -5.40 6.75
N ASP A 82 -13.57 -6.64 6.97
CA ASP A 82 -14.00 -7.56 5.92
C ASP A 82 -15.48 -7.33 5.59
N GLU A 83 -15.74 -6.87 4.37
CA GLU A 83 -17.09 -6.61 3.86
C GLU A 83 -17.59 -7.70 2.90
N VAL A 84 -16.72 -8.65 2.51
CA VAL A 84 -17.01 -9.62 1.44
C VAL A 84 -17.09 -11.04 1.98
N ASN A 85 -16.24 -11.41 2.96
CA ASN A 85 -16.14 -12.78 3.46
C ASN A 85 -15.96 -13.80 2.33
N TYR A 86 -14.87 -13.66 1.57
CA TYR A 86 -14.64 -14.43 0.35
C TYR A 86 -14.43 -15.94 0.63
N GLU A 87 -15.34 -16.78 0.16
CA GLU A 87 -15.40 -18.22 0.44
C GLU A 87 -14.14 -19.00 0.03
N GLY A 88 -13.48 -18.61 -1.07
CA GLY A 88 -12.32 -19.32 -1.61
C GLY A 88 -11.10 -19.37 -0.66
N LEU A 89 -11.09 -18.52 0.36
CA LEU A 89 -9.99 -18.41 1.34
C LEU A 89 -10.27 -19.13 2.67
N LYS A 90 -11.53 -19.51 2.96
CA LYS A 90 -11.94 -19.98 4.30
C LYS A 90 -11.21 -21.21 4.82
N ASN A 91 -10.77 -22.10 3.94
CA ASN A 91 -10.12 -23.36 4.30
C ASN A 91 -8.59 -23.31 4.19
N LEU A 92 -8.02 -22.15 3.85
CA LEU A 92 -6.58 -21.98 3.70
C LEU A 92 -5.97 -21.59 5.04
N LYS A 93 -4.96 -22.34 5.48
CA LYS A 93 -4.35 -22.16 6.81
C LYS A 93 -3.33 -21.03 6.87
N ASN A 94 -2.83 -20.60 5.72
CA ASN A 94 -1.76 -19.63 5.57
C ASN A 94 -2.26 -18.23 5.17
N ILE A 95 -3.56 -17.95 5.39
CA ILE A 95 -4.14 -16.63 5.31
C ILE A 95 -4.80 -16.28 6.65
N ILE A 96 -4.48 -15.10 7.18
CA ILE A 96 -4.87 -14.65 8.51
C ILE A 96 -5.58 -13.29 8.37
N PHE A 97 -6.83 -13.24 8.81
CA PHE A 97 -7.61 -12.02 8.90
C PHE A 97 -7.55 -11.51 10.34
N LEU A 98 -6.86 -10.39 10.58
CA LEU A 98 -6.75 -9.80 11.92
C LEU A 98 -7.90 -8.83 12.26
N GLY A 99 -8.80 -8.59 11.31
CA GLY A 99 -9.91 -7.65 11.43
C GLY A 99 -9.45 -6.19 11.46
N LYS A 100 -10.38 -5.29 11.80
CA LYS A 100 -10.09 -3.85 11.91
C LYS A 100 -9.19 -3.57 13.11
N LYS A 101 -8.16 -2.76 12.91
CA LYS A 101 -7.25 -2.25 13.95
C LYS A 101 -7.39 -0.74 14.11
N ASP A 102 -6.96 -0.22 15.25
CA ASP A 102 -6.78 1.22 15.41
C ASP A 102 -5.73 1.68 14.39
N PHE A 103 -6.01 2.80 13.72
CA PHE A 103 -5.06 3.43 12.81
C PHE A 103 -3.70 3.63 13.48
N LYS A 104 -3.70 3.89 14.80
CA LYS A 104 -2.47 4.10 15.56
C LYS A 104 -1.55 2.89 15.54
N GLU A 105 -2.09 1.69 15.46
CA GLU A 105 -1.29 0.46 15.50
C GLU A 105 -0.84 -0.01 14.11
N ILE A 106 -1.43 0.52 13.04
CA ILE A 106 -1.17 0.08 11.66
C ILE A 106 0.32 0.08 11.29
N PRO A 107 1.13 1.10 11.63
CA PRO A 107 2.57 1.04 11.36
C PRO A 107 3.30 -0.14 12.02
N HIS A 108 2.87 -0.53 13.23
CA HIS A 108 3.47 -1.65 13.96
C HIS A 108 3.08 -3.01 13.40
N TYR A 109 1.93 -3.11 12.73
CA TYR A 109 1.62 -4.28 11.90
C TYR A 109 2.42 -4.25 10.60
N GLY A 110 2.41 -3.11 9.89
CA GLY A 110 3.06 -2.97 8.59
C GLY A 110 4.57 -3.26 8.63
N LYS A 111 5.27 -2.87 9.71
CA LYS A 111 6.69 -3.18 9.86
C LYS A 111 7.00 -4.69 9.96
N MET A 112 6.02 -5.51 10.32
CA MET A 112 6.19 -6.97 10.39
C MET A 112 6.14 -7.62 9.01
N PHE A 113 5.57 -6.95 8.01
CA PHE A 113 5.46 -7.48 6.66
C PHE A 113 6.84 -7.56 6.01
N ASP A 114 7.08 -8.63 5.25
CA ASP A 114 8.25 -8.77 4.38
C ASP A 114 7.97 -8.19 2.99
N VAL A 115 6.72 -8.32 2.51
CA VAL A 115 6.23 -7.68 1.28
C VAL A 115 4.84 -7.11 1.51
N CYS A 116 4.61 -5.87 1.09
CA CYS A 116 3.28 -5.26 1.11
C CYS A 116 2.61 -5.43 -0.26
N ILE A 117 1.32 -5.74 -0.26
CA ILE A 117 0.55 -5.93 -1.50
C ILE A 117 -0.55 -4.88 -1.66
N SER A 118 -0.89 -4.57 -2.91
CA SER A 118 -2.01 -3.73 -3.31
C SER A 118 -2.80 -4.42 -4.44
N PRO A 119 -3.63 -5.43 -4.11
CA PRO A 119 -4.34 -6.27 -5.08
C PRO A 119 -5.74 -5.72 -5.35
N PHE A 120 -5.86 -4.80 -6.32
CA PHE A 120 -7.16 -4.24 -6.67
C PHE A 120 -7.61 -4.62 -8.09
N ILE A 121 -8.90 -4.91 -8.25
CA ILE A 121 -9.56 -5.13 -9.55
C ILE A 121 -9.66 -3.79 -10.27
N GLN A 122 -9.53 -3.77 -11.59
CA GLN A 122 -9.65 -2.52 -12.35
C GLN A 122 -11.10 -1.99 -12.33
N GLU A 123 -11.37 -1.02 -11.45
CA GLU A 123 -12.61 -0.24 -11.43
C GLU A 123 -12.31 1.25 -11.68
N GLU A 124 -13.29 2.00 -12.18
CA GLU A 124 -13.17 3.43 -12.52
C GLU A 124 -12.71 4.30 -11.33
N TRP A 125 -13.14 3.96 -10.12
CA TRP A 125 -12.74 4.72 -8.93
C TRP A 125 -11.27 4.49 -8.56
N ILE A 126 -10.69 3.31 -8.86
CA ILE A 126 -9.29 2.99 -8.57
C ILE A 126 -8.36 3.81 -9.46
N GLN A 127 -8.75 4.05 -10.71
CA GLN A 127 -8.03 4.93 -11.64
C GLN A 127 -7.91 6.35 -11.09
N ASN A 128 -8.88 6.77 -10.27
CA ASN A 128 -8.94 8.09 -9.66
C ASN A 128 -8.53 8.09 -8.17
N SER A 129 -8.08 6.96 -7.63
CA SER A 129 -7.72 6.83 -6.23
C SER A 129 -6.26 7.22 -6.00
N SER A 130 -6.01 8.01 -4.96
CA SER A 130 -4.64 8.24 -4.52
C SER A 130 -4.09 6.95 -3.91
N PRO A 131 -2.85 6.54 -4.23
CA PRO A 131 -2.25 5.31 -3.72
C PRO A 131 -1.72 5.49 -2.29
N LEU A 132 -2.57 5.92 -1.36
CA LEU A 132 -2.20 6.23 0.02
C LEU A 132 -1.52 5.04 0.70
N LYS A 133 -2.03 3.82 0.48
CA LYS A 133 -1.45 2.60 1.04
C LYS A 133 -0.02 2.33 0.55
N ILE A 134 0.26 2.59 -0.72
CA ILE A 134 1.61 2.51 -1.28
C ILE A 134 2.54 3.47 -0.54
N LYS A 135 2.12 4.72 -0.31
CA LYS A 135 2.94 5.71 0.42
C LYS A 135 3.21 5.29 1.86
N GLU A 136 2.22 4.73 2.54
CA GLU A 136 2.35 4.18 3.89
C GLU A 136 3.35 3.01 3.92
N TYR A 137 3.29 2.08 2.95
CA TYR A 137 4.23 0.96 2.85
C TYR A 137 5.67 1.41 2.57
N LEU A 138 5.84 2.39 1.67
CA LEU A 138 7.17 2.95 1.36
C LEU A 138 7.76 3.71 2.55
N SER A 139 6.92 4.35 3.38
CA SER A 139 7.36 4.98 4.63
C SER A 139 7.87 3.97 5.66
N LEU A 140 7.39 2.72 5.58
CA LEU A 140 7.83 1.57 6.36
C LEU A 140 8.99 0.80 5.70
N GLU A 141 9.59 1.35 4.65
CA GLU A 141 10.71 0.74 3.92
C GLU A 141 10.39 -0.68 3.41
N LYS A 142 9.13 -0.90 3.00
CA LYS A 142 8.67 -2.21 2.50
C LYS A 142 8.67 -2.26 0.98
N PRO A 143 9.11 -3.38 0.38
CA PRO A 143 8.85 -3.62 -1.03
C PRO A 143 7.35 -3.75 -1.26
N VAL A 144 6.88 -3.19 -2.37
CA VAL A 144 5.46 -3.14 -2.69
C VAL A 144 5.18 -3.81 -4.03
N VAL A 145 4.20 -4.71 -4.03
CA VAL A 145 3.65 -5.34 -5.23
C VAL A 145 2.21 -4.88 -5.41
N SER A 146 1.88 -4.38 -6.60
CA SER A 146 0.54 -3.84 -6.90
C SER A 146 0.02 -4.45 -8.20
N THR A 147 -1.31 -4.57 -8.31
CA THR A 147 -1.93 -4.61 -9.64
C THR A 147 -1.79 -3.24 -10.30
N TYR A 148 -2.13 -3.15 -11.59
CA TYR A 148 -2.09 -1.88 -12.31
C TYR A 148 -2.95 -0.81 -11.61
N ILE A 149 -2.38 0.35 -11.33
CA ILE A 149 -3.11 1.54 -10.91
C ILE A 149 -2.45 2.68 -11.66
N GLU A 150 -3.22 3.48 -12.38
CA GLU A 150 -2.69 4.48 -13.31
C GLU A 150 -1.73 5.46 -12.61
N GLU A 151 -2.12 5.99 -11.44
CA GLU A 151 -1.28 6.89 -10.66
C GLU A 151 0.01 6.20 -10.16
N VAL A 152 -0.07 4.91 -9.79
CA VAL A 152 1.10 4.12 -9.37
C VAL A 152 2.05 3.89 -10.54
N GLN A 153 1.53 3.56 -11.73
CA GLN A 153 2.32 3.43 -12.95
C GLN A 153 3.05 4.73 -13.29
N LYS A 154 2.35 5.86 -13.20
CA LYS A 154 2.89 7.18 -13.56
C LYS A 154 3.93 7.69 -12.58
N LEU A 155 3.73 7.49 -11.27
CA LEU A 155 4.55 8.13 -10.24
C LEU A 155 5.57 7.20 -9.57
N TYR A 156 5.26 5.90 -9.52
CA TYR A 156 5.98 4.96 -8.65
C TYR A 156 6.47 3.69 -9.37
N SER A 157 6.37 3.57 -10.70
CA SER A 157 6.80 2.38 -11.44
C SER A 157 8.28 2.03 -11.29
N GLN A 158 9.13 3.01 -10.97
CA GLN A 158 10.53 2.81 -10.67
C GLN A 158 10.78 2.12 -9.31
N ILE A 159 9.84 2.23 -8.35
CA ILE A 159 9.97 1.69 -6.98
C ILE A 159 8.96 0.59 -6.62
N VAL A 160 7.79 0.56 -7.26
CA VAL A 160 6.73 -0.44 -7.06
C VAL A 160 6.79 -1.49 -8.16
N TYR A 161 6.54 -2.75 -7.80
CA TYR A 161 6.40 -3.84 -8.75
C TYR A 161 4.93 -3.93 -9.20
N ILE A 162 4.66 -3.55 -10.44
CA ILE A 162 3.30 -3.49 -10.99
C ILE A 162 3.09 -4.72 -11.87
N ALA A 163 2.27 -5.66 -11.40
CA ALA A 163 2.00 -6.90 -12.09
C ALA A 163 0.84 -6.74 -13.08
N LYS A 164 0.96 -7.37 -14.24
CA LYS A 164 -0.12 -7.43 -15.25
C LYS A 164 -1.13 -8.56 -15.00
N ASP A 165 -0.71 -9.58 -14.25
CA ASP A 165 -1.49 -10.78 -13.99
C ASP A 165 -1.06 -11.45 -12.67
N LYS A 166 -1.79 -12.50 -12.27
CA LYS A 166 -1.54 -13.25 -11.04
C LYS A 166 -0.19 -13.97 -11.00
N PHE A 167 0.36 -14.35 -12.15
CA PHE A 167 1.65 -15.03 -12.22
C PHE A 167 2.79 -14.05 -11.95
N GLU A 168 2.75 -12.87 -12.57
CA GLU A 168 3.70 -11.79 -12.30
C GLU A 168 3.60 -11.29 -10.86
N PHE A 169 2.38 -11.16 -10.33
CA PHE A 169 2.16 -10.71 -8.96
C PHE A 169 2.82 -11.65 -7.95
N LEU A 170 2.60 -12.96 -8.11
CA LEU A 170 3.26 -13.98 -7.29
C LEU A 170 4.78 -13.97 -7.47
N ASN A 171 5.26 -13.85 -8.72
CA ASN A 171 6.69 -13.78 -9.01
C ASN A 171 7.36 -12.57 -8.36
N TYR A 172 6.70 -11.41 -8.33
CA TYR A 172 7.21 -10.22 -7.65
C TYR A 172 7.18 -10.35 -6.13
N ILE A 173 6.19 -11.03 -5.55
CA ILE A 173 6.22 -11.40 -4.13
C ILE A 173 7.45 -12.26 -3.84
N ASP A 174 7.64 -13.35 -4.60
CA ASP A 174 8.77 -14.26 -4.44
C ASP A 174 10.12 -13.54 -4.57
N LEU A 175 10.25 -12.68 -5.57
CA LEU A 175 11.45 -11.91 -5.83
C LEU A 175 11.82 -11.06 -4.60
N ASN A 176 10.85 -10.36 -4.03
CA ASN A 176 11.08 -9.45 -2.91
C ASN A 176 11.25 -10.16 -1.57
N ILE A 177 10.66 -11.35 -1.39
CA ILE A 177 10.95 -12.21 -0.23
C ILE A 177 12.38 -12.77 -0.31
N LYS A 178 12.80 -13.27 -1.48
CA LYS A 178 14.11 -13.91 -1.65
C LYS A 178 15.25 -12.91 -1.67
N LYS A 179 15.08 -11.78 -2.36
CA LYS A 179 16.11 -10.77 -2.57
C LYS A 179 15.48 -9.37 -2.70
N PRO A 180 15.10 -8.74 -1.58
CA PRO A 180 14.54 -7.39 -1.62
C PRO A 180 15.52 -6.41 -2.25
N ASN A 181 15.03 -5.58 -3.18
CA ASN A 181 15.85 -4.57 -3.83
C ASN A 181 16.01 -3.35 -2.91
N LYS A 182 17.16 -3.27 -2.23
CA LYS A 182 17.47 -2.18 -1.27
C LYS A 182 17.47 -0.80 -1.92
N GLU A 183 17.91 -0.68 -3.18
CA GLU A 183 17.94 0.60 -3.89
C GLU A 183 16.53 1.13 -4.15
N LYS A 184 15.61 0.26 -4.60
CA LYS A 184 14.19 0.62 -4.77
C LYS A 184 13.53 1.01 -3.45
N ILE A 185 13.84 0.28 -2.37
CA ILE A 185 13.29 0.58 -1.03
C ILE A 185 13.76 1.96 -0.56
N GLU A 186 15.06 2.26 -0.65
CA GLU A 186 15.61 3.55 -0.22
C GLU A 186 15.09 4.70 -1.09
N LEU A 187 15.05 4.51 -2.42
CA LEU A 187 14.47 5.50 -3.32
C LEU A 187 12.99 5.77 -2.99
N GLY A 188 12.23 4.70 -2.68
CA GLY A 188 10.83 4.81 -2.33
C GLY A 188 10.61 5.62 -1.05
N LYS A 189 11.41 5.34 -0.02
CA LYS A 189 11.42 6.09 1.24
C LYS A 189 11.70 7.58 1.02
N GLU A 190 12.76 7.91 0.29
CA GLU A 190 13.13 9.32 0.06
C GLU A 190 12.07 10.06 -0.77
N LEU A 191 11.46 9.41 -1.77
CA LEU A 191 10.35 9.99 -2.53
C LEU A 191 9.15 10.32 -1.62
N VAL A 192 8.68 9.40 -0.79
CA VAL A 192 7.49 9.66 0.06
C VAL A 192 7.78 10.63 1.21
N LYS A 193 9.02 10.71 1.66
CA LYS A 193 9.47 11.72 2.64
C LYS A 193 9.41 13.13 2.06
N LEU A 194 9.75 13.29 0.77
CA LEU A 194 9.58 14.56 0.06
C LEU A 194 8.11 14.93 -0.12
N GLU A 195 7.22 13.95 -0.26
CA GLU A 195 5.77 14.16 -0.35
C GLU A 195 5.06 14.27 1.01
N SER A 196 5.78 14.43 2.12
CA SER A 196 5.17 14.45 3.46
C SER A 196 4.39 15.74 3.77
N TRP A 197 3.46 15.65 4.75
CA TRP A 197 2.66 16.80 5.24
C TRP A 197 3.51 18.03 5.55
N ASP A 198 4.69 17.87 6.14
CA ASP A 198 5.58 18.97 6.49
C ASP A 198 6.08 19.77 5.27
N ASN A 199 6.16 19.12 4.10
CA ASN A 199 6.55 19.78 2.85
C ASN A 199 5.34 20.40 2.15
N VAL A 200 4.22 19.69 2.08
CA VAL A 200 3.00 20.22 1.45
C VAL A 200 2.46 21.43 2.20
N VAL A 201 2.48 21.44 3.54
CA VAL A 201 2.08 22.62 4.33
C VAL A 201 3.03 23.80 4.10
N ARG A 202 4.34 23.54 3.90
CA ARG A 202 5.30 24.59 3.56
C ARG A 202 5.01 25.19 2.19
N GLU A 203 4.76 24.37 1.18
CA GLU A 203 4.40 24.83 -0.17
C GLU A 203 3.08 25.62 -0.18
N LEU A 204 2.03 25.11 0.49
CA LEU A 204 0.76 25.81 0.62
C LEU A 204 0.90 27.20 1.25
N ASN A 205 1.66 27.30 2.35
CA ASN A 205 1.89 28.58 3.01
C ASN A 205 2.69 29.56 2.13
N ALA A 206 3.54 29.06 1.22
CA ALA A 206 4.23 29.91 0.25
C ALA A 206 3.29 30.37 -0.86
N THR A 207 2.40 29.50 -1.35
CA THR A 207 1.42 29.83 -2.41
C THR A 207 0.33 30.79 -1.93
N LEU A 208 -0.14 30.66 -0.69
CA LEU A 208 -1.20 31.51 -0.12
C LEU A 208 -0.71 32.89 0.35
N LYS A 209 0.61 33.11 0.43
CA LYS A 209 1.22 34.40 0.81
C LYS A 209 1.56 35.30 -0.37
N ASN A 210 1.43 34.79 -1.60
CA ASN A 210 1.50 35.55 -2.86
C ASN A 210 0.11 35.81 -3.40
#